data_AF-A0A9E5YZU7-F1
#
_entry.id   AF-A0A9E5YZU7-F1
#
_cell.length_a   1.000
_cell.length_b   1.000
_cell.length_c   1.000
_cell.angle_alpha   90.00
_cell.angle_beta   90.00
_cell.angle_gamma   90.00
#
_symmetry.space_group_name_H-M   'P 1'
#
loop_
_entity.id
_entity.type
_entity.pdbx_description
1 polymer ?
#
loop_
_entity_poly.entity_id
_entity_poly.type
_entity_poly.pdbx_seq_one_letter_code
_entity_poly.pdbx_strand_id
1 'polypeptide(L)'
;MKKILGYTNVWSAMPGDTVNFMVSTYGPERYRADLVRVICGDDEPDHDIYREEEIDAPLNGEYTGRFQPIDAGSYAVVPNSPELAGLTSFTVQAWIFPTTPEKGEQGLITQWDADTDGGGFALLIDGAGALTMRVGDGRGGIAEVSTGEPLAIRRWYLVSGSYNGATKELNVCQEPIEQPFENLKTASVTNKIKLDAVANAEAPLMFAAFPATLSTGTPASKSHYNGKIDRPRISGAVLTSAEISTLAWDAMPHERNARVVGAWDFSYDIGSDSISDTSPNSLHGWTVNLPSRGCKGFNWSGTEQNWRHAPQEYGAAHFHDDDLYDANWDTDFDYVIPNDLRSGVYAVRLKVDDDAGEDAGGDEWYMTFFVRPPRGTTTAKLAFLVSTVTYMAYSNYHWMMHERFCEAGEAFWTTLDKGDVFLQEHNELGLSTYDHHSDGSGVRYASRLRPVVNMAAKTPLWSFNADSHILGWLHEKGIEYDV
;
A
#
# COMPACT_ATOMS: atom_id res chain seq x y z
N MET A 1 3.94 20.92 -14.37
CA MET A 1 3.72 19.82 -13.42
C MET A 1 2.22 19.72 -13.13
N LYS A 2 1.67 18.54 -12.80
CA LYS A 2 0.28 18.43 -12.36
C LYS A 2 0.07 19.21 -11.05
N LYS A 3 -1.08 19.86 -10.91
CA LYS A 3 -1.45 20.71 -9.76
C LYS A 3 -2.69 20.21 -9.03
N ILE A 4 -3.47 19.32 -9.65
CA ILE A 4 -4.68 18.76 -9.08
C ILE A 4 -4.84 17.31 -9.50
N LEU A 5 -5.23 16.46 -8.55
CA LEU A 5 -5.51 15.05 -8.73
C LEU A 5 -6.83 14.71 -8.04
N GLY A 6 -7.47 13.64 -8.47
CA GLY A 6 -8.62 13.11 -7.77
C GLY A 6 -9.02 11.72 -8.21
N TYR A 7 -9.87 11.09 -7.42
CA TYR A 7 -10.43 9.78 -7.72
C TYR A 7 -11.82 9.63 -7.10
N THR A 8 -12.48 8.53 -7.45
CA THR A 8 -13.81 8.18 -6.94
C THR A 8 -13.77 6.91 -6.10
N ASN A 9 -14.69 6.78 -5.14
CA ASN A 9 -14.86 5.53 -4.38
C ASN A 9 -15.35 4.36 -5.25
N VAL A 10 -16.09 4.64 -6.32
CA VAL A 10 -16.61 3.67 -7.27
C VAL A 10 -16.44 4.15 -8.70
N TRP A 11 -16.13 3.21 -9.60
CA TRP A 11 -16.16 3.49 -11.03
C TRP A 11 -17.53 3.28 -11.66
N SER A 12 -18.43 2.51 -11.06
CA SER A 12 -19.75 2.23 -11.65
C SER A 12 -20.87 2.49 -10.65
N ALA A 13 -21.86 3.26 -11.09
CA ALA A 13 -23.01 3.67 -10.31
C ALA A 13 -24.32 3.51 -11.12
N MET A 14 -25.44 3.32 -10.43
CA MET A 14 -26.80 3.34 -10.97
C MET A 14 -27.56 4.54 -10.42
N PRO A 15 -28.70 4.92 -11.02
CA PRO A 15 -29.63 5.86 -10.42
C PRO A 15 -29.90 5.57 -8.93
N GLY A 16 -29.76 6.60 -8.11
CA GLY A 16 -29.89 6.54 -6.65
C GLY A 16 -28.62 6.16 -5.89
N ASP A 17 -27.58 5.62 -6.57
CA ASP A 17 -26.28 5.42 -5.95
C ASP A 17 -25.57 6.77 -5.71
N THR A 18 -24.69 6.82 -4.73
CA THR A 18 -23.85 7.99 -4.41
C THR A 18 -22.41 7.73 -4.82
N VAL A 19 -21.82 8.63 -5.60
CA VAL A 19 -20.40 8.64 -5.94
C VAL A 19 -19.71 9.73 -5.11
N ASN A 20 -18.66 9.35 -4.40
CA ASN A 20 -17.84 10.26 -3.62
C ASN A 20 -16.59 10.64 -4.43
N PHE A 21 -16.21 11.90 -4.38
CA PHE A 21 -15.05 12.45 -5.07
C PHE A 21 -14.03 12.95 -4.05
N MET A 22 -12.81 12.45 -4.18
CA MET A 22 -11.66 12.83 -3.35
C MET A 22 -10.69 13.62 -4.21
N VAL A 23 -10.27 14.80 -3.75
CA VAL A 23 -9.43 15.72 -4.52
C VAL A 23 -8.24 16.19 -3.67
N SER A 24 -7.05 16.21 -4.28
CA SER A 24 -5.84 16.78 -3.68
C SER A 24 -5.24 17.81 -4.62
N THR A 25 -4.92 18.99 -4.08
CA THR A 25 -4.24 20.07 -4.81
C THR A 25 -2.80 20.25 -4.33
N TYR A 26 -1.91 20.55 -5.28
CA TYR A 26 -0.49 20.80 -5.06
C TYR A 26 -0.21 22.30 -5.23
N GLY A 27 -0.67 23.09 -4.26
CA GLY A 27 -0.50 24.55 -4.24
C GLY A 27 -1.81 25.34 -4.39
N PRO A 28 -2.67 25.07 -5.40
CA PRO A 28 -3.90 25.81 -5.60
C PRO A 28 -4.85 25.75 -4.40
N GLU A 29 -5.32 26.92 -3.95
CA GLU A 29 -6.28 27.05 -2.84
C GLU A 29 -7.73 26.83 -3.27
N ARG A 30 -8.00 26.85 -4.58
CA ARG A 30 -9.33 26.66 -5.16
C ARG A 30 -9.26 25.91 -6.48
N TYR A 31 -10.34 25.23 -6.79
CA TYR A 31 -10.53 24.57 -8.08
C TYR A 31 -12.00 24.54 -8.46
N ARG A 32 -12.27 24.47 -9.75
CA ARG A 32 -13.61 24.26 -10.31
C ARG A 32 -13.84 22.78 -10.58
N ALA A 33 -15.04 22.29 -10.32
CA ALA A 33 -15.49 20.97 -10.73
C ALA A 33 -16.78 21.09 -11.56
N ASP A 34 -16.80 20.44 -12.72
CA ASP A 34 -17.98 20.37 -13.59
C ASP A 34 -18.24 18.91 -14.02
N LEU A 35 -19.50 18.48 -13.98
CA LEU A 35 -19.91 17.19 -14.53
C LEU A 35 -19.92 17.24 -16.06
N VAL A 36 -19.25 16.29 -16.69
CA VAL A 36 -19.23 16.11 -18.14
C VAL A 36 -19.60 14.69 -18.52
N ARG A 37 -20.28 14.53 -19.65
CA ARG A 37 -20.42 13.25 -20.34
C ARG A 37 -19.31 13.14 -21.39
N VAL A 38 -18.46 12.14 -21.26
CA VAL A 38 -17.36 11.91 -22.22
C VAL A 38 -17.88 11.03 -23.36
N ILE A 39 -17.88 11.56 -24.58
CA ILE A 39 -18.28 10.82 -25.78
C ILE A 39 -17.06 10.20 -26.44
N CYS A 40 -16.00 10.97 -26.63
CA CYS A 40 -14.71 10.53 -27.14
C CYS A 40 -13.60 11.37 -26.49
N GLY A 41 -12.63 10.72 -25.86
CA GLY A 41 -11.58 11.34 -25.07
C GLY A 41 -10.30 11.65 -25.83
N ASP A 42 -10.20 11.30 -27.12
CA ASP A 42 -9.02 11.54 -27.96
C ASP A 42 -8.97 12.99 -28.44
N ASP A 43 -8.07 13.76 -27.85
CA ASP A 43 -7.83 15.18 -28.14
C ASP A 43 -6.65 15.43 -29.08
N GLU A 44 -6.15 14.42 -29.79
CA GLU A 44 -5.18 14.61 -30.86
C GLU A 44 -5.75 15.58 -31.92
N PRO A 45 -5.16 16.77 -32.10
CA PRO A 45 -5.75 17.82 -32.93
C PRO A 45 -6.02 17.40 -34.37
N ASP A 46 -5.18 16.53 -34.94
CA ASP A 46 -5.31 16.06 -36.32
C ASP A 46 -6.48 15.08 -36.51
N HIS A 47 -6.98 14.44 -35.44
CA HIS A 47 -8.11 13.52 -35.52
C HIS A 47 -9.46 14.25 -35.52
N ASP A 48 -9.59 15.38 -34.82
CA ASP A 48 -10.84 16.13 -34.60
C ASP A 48 -12.04 15.25 -34.16
N ILE A 49 -11.77 14.33 -33.23
CA ILE A 49 -12.80 13.41 -32.70
C ILE A 49 -13.08 13.60 -31.21
N TYR A 50 -12.36 14.47 -30.50
CA TYR A 50 -12.66 14.80 -29.10
C TYR A 50 -14.08 15.36 -28.97
N ARG A 51 -14.91 14.77 -28.12
CA ARG A 51 -16.28 15.24 -27.87
C ARG A 51 -16.65 14.99 -26.40
N GLU A 52 -17.12 16.03 -25.73
CA GLU A 52 -17.73 15.96 -24.39
C GLU A 52 -18.95 16.90 -24.33
N GLU A 53 -19.87 16.59 -23.42
CA GLU A 53 -21.06 17.41 -23.14
C GLU A 53 -21.04 17.85 -21.67
N GLU A 54 -21.10 19.15 -21.41
CA GLU A 54 -21.29 19.66 -20.04
C GLU A 54 -22.72 19.36 -19.57
N ILE A 55 -22.82 18.83 -18.36
CA ILE A 55 -24.10 18.46 -17.74
C ILE A 55 -24.34 19.40 -16.57
N ASP A 56 -25.49 20.08 -16.59
CA ASP A 56 -25.92 20.86 -15.42
C ASP A 56 -26.21 19.90 -14.25
N ALA A 57 -25.46 20.08 -13.16
CA ALA A 57 -25.53 19.20 -12.01
C ALA A 57 -25.30 20.00 -10.72
N PRO A 58 -25.94 19.62 -9.60
CA PRO A 58 -25.74 20.27 -8.30
C PRO A 58 -24.29 20.27 -7.80
N LEU A 59 -23.45 19.34 -8.28
CA LEU A 59 -22.02 19.29 -7.94
C LEU A 59 -21.19 20.37 -8.63
N ASN A 60 -21.72 21.02 -9.68
CA ASN A 60 -20.94 21.97 -10.46
C ASN A 60 -20.65 23.23 -9.63
N GLY A 61 -19.38 23.61 -9.53
CA GLY A 61 -19.02 24.77 -8.74
C GLY A 61 -17.55 24.87 -8.38
N GLU A 62 -17.30 25.77 -7.45
CA GLU A 62 -15.98 26.08 -6.92
C GLU A 62 -15.78 25.44 -5.55
N TYR A 63 -14.62 24.83 -5.35
CA TYR A 63 -14.26 24.10 -4.15
C TYR A 63 -12.94 24.62 -3.56
N THR A 64 -12.73 24.34 -2.27
CA THR A 64 -11.46 24.66 -1.59
C THR A 64 -10.46 23.56 -1.88
N GLY A 65 -9.28 23.94 -2.36
CA GLY A 65 -8.15 23.04 -2.56
C GLY A 65 -7.41 22.76 -1.25
N ARG A 66 -6.95 21.52 -1.08
CA ARG A 66 -6.07 21.10 0.00
C ARG A 66 -5.17 19.96 -0.47
N PHE A 67 -3.98 19.87 0.08
CA PHE A 67 -3.12 18.72 -0.11
C PHE A 67 -3.54 17.59 0.83
N GLN A 68 -3.79 16.41 0.27
CA GLN A 68 -4.04 15.18 1.00
C GLN A 68 -2.86 14.21 0.78
N PRO A 69 -2.05 13.90 1.81
CA PRO A 69 -0.93 12.97 1.68
C PRO A 69 -1.40 11.52 1.51
N ILE A 70 -0.53 10.66 0.97
CA ILE A 70 -0.78 9.23 0.77
C ILE A 70 0.16 8.42 1.66
N ASP A 71 -0.39 7.44 2.38
CA ASP A 71 0.38 6.43 3.14
C ASP A 71 0.67 5.22 2.23
N ALA A 72 1.70 5.34 1.39
CA ALA A 72 2.14 4.27 0.52
C ALA A 72 3.08 3.27 1.25
N GLY A 73 2.91 2.00 0.92
CA GLY A 73 3.59 0.87 1.55
C GLY A 73 2.62 -0.08 2.25
N SER A 74 2.88 -1.39 2.16
CA SER A 74 2.10 -2.42 2.83
C SER A 74 2.70 -2.78 4.18
N TYR A 75 1.80 -2.97 5.15
CA TYR A 75 2.14 -3.33 6.52
C TYR A 75 0.96 -4.07 7.15
N ALA A 76 1.16 -4.54 8.38
CA ALA A 76 0.07 -5.09 9.18
C ALA A 76 -0.03 -4.37 10.52
N VAL A 77 -1.26 -4.20 11.01
CA VAL A 77 -1.59 -3.47 12.24
C VAL A 77 -2.29 -4.42 13.21
N VAL A 78 -1.85 -4.39 14.45
CA VAL A 78 -2.53 -5.00 15.59
C VAL A 78 -2.85 -3.87 16.58
N PRO A 79 -4.12 -3.65 16.93
CA PRO A 79 -4.49 -2.63 17.91
C PRO A 79 -3.71 -2.78 19.21
N ASN A 80 -3.40 -1.65 19.85
CA ASN A 80 -2.79 -1.69 21.17
C ASN A 80 -3.72 -2.40 22.17
N SER A 81 -3.14 -3.14 23.11
CA SER A 81 -3.88 -3.92 24.09
C SER A 81 -3.20 -3.87 25.47
N PRO A 82 -3.95 -4.13 26.57
CA PRO A 82 -3.36 -4.24 27.90
C PRO A 82 -2.25 -5.29 28.00
N GLU A 83 -2.31 -6.37 27.23
CA GLU A 83 -1.32 -7.43 27.20
C GLU A 83 0.02 -6.94 26.62
N LEU A 84 -0.02 -6.10 25.58
CA LEU A 84 1.17 -5.46 25.01
C LEU A 84 1.69 -4.33 25.92
N ALA A 85 0.78 -3.51 26.46
CA ALA A 85 1.11 -2.45 27.41
C ALA A 85 1.56 -2.97 28.79
N GLY A 86 1.48 -4.28 29.04
CA GLY A 86 1.92 -4.91 30.29
C GLY A 86 3.35 -5.46 30.26
N LEU A 87 4.06 -5.35 29.12
CA LEU A 87 5.37 -5.96 28.94
C LEU A 87 6.44 -5.22 29.76
N THR A 88 7.13 -5.97 30.63
CA THR A 88 8.26 -5.46 31.43
C THR A 88 9.58 -6.16 31.10
N SER A 89 9.50 -7.38 30.59
CA SER A 89 10.56 -8.12 29.94
C SER A 89 9.93 -8.95 28.83
N PHE A 90 10.57 -9.03 27.68
CA PHE A 90 9.95 -9.64 26.52
C PHE A 90 10.98 -10.12 25.49
N THR A 91 10.52 -11.00 24.61
CA THR A 91 11.19 -11.41 23.38
C THR A 91 10.22 -11.25 22.22
N VAL A 92 10.68 -10.63 21.15
CA VAL A 92 10.00 -10.61 19.85
C VAL A 92 10.82 -11.40 18.84
N GLN A 93 10.15 -12.12 17.94
CA GLN A 93 10.83 -12.92 16.90
C GLN A 93 9.95 -13.08 15.66
N ALA A 94 10.59 -13.35 14.53
CA ALA A 94 9.93 -13.76 13.29
C ALA A 94 10.91 -14.49 12.37
N TRP A 95 10.36 -15.21 11.39
CA TRP A 95 11.11 -15.53 10.18
C TRP A 95 11.01 -14.35 9.21
N ILE A 96 12.14 -13.94 8.64
CA ILE A 96 12.18 -12.86 7.65
C ILE A 96 12.95 -13.26 6.39
N PHE A 97 12.57 -12.66 5.26
CA PHE A 97 13.22 -12.83 3.96
C PHE A 97 13.45 -11.44 3.33
N PRO A 98 14.52 -10.72 3.71
CA PRO A 98 14.73 -9.32 3.29
C PRO A 98 15.08 -9.25 1.81
N THR A 99 14.45 -8.34 1.07
CA THR A 99 14.72 -8.14 -0.36
C THR A 99 15.54 -6.88 -0.64
N THR A 100 15.47 -5.87 0.24
CA THR A 100 16.30 -4.65 0.14
C THR A 100 16.93 -4.22 1.48
N PRO A 101 17.68 -5.08 2.19
CA PRO A 101 18.25 -4.76 3.51
C PRO A 101 19.10 -3.48 3.53
N GLU A 102 19.70 -3.08 2.41
CA GLU A 102 20.55 -1.88 2.30
C GLU A 102 19.78 -0.57 2.00
N LYS A 103 18.44 -0.62 1.91
CA LYS A 103 17.61 0.55 1.54
C LYS A 103 17.56 1.65 2.62
N GLY A 104 18.02 1.35 3.83
CA GLY A 104 17.88 2.22 4.99
C GLY A 104 17.09 1.54 6.10
N GLU A 105 16.61 2.33 7.06
CA GLU A 105 15.86 1.82 8.20
C GLU A 105 14.53 1.17 7.78
N GLN A 106 14.27 -0.04 8.29
CA GLN A 106 13.06 -0.81 8.00
C GLN A 106 12.51 -1.48 9.25
N GLY A 107 11.23 -1.24 9.58
CA GLY A 107 10.57 -1.87 10.72
C GLY A 107 10.14 -3.30 10.44
N LEU A 108 10.49 -4.26 11.31
CA LEU A 108 10.04 -5.66 11.19
C LEU A 108 8.86 -5.93 12.13
N ILE A 109 9.06 -5.69 13.43
CA ILE A 109 8.06 -5.78 14.49
C ILE A 109 8.24 -4.55 15.36
N THR A 110 7.31 -3.61 15.32
CA THR A 110 7.47 -2.31 15.98
C THR A 110 6.22 -1.94 16.75
N GLN A 111 6.40 -1.42 17.97
CA GLN A 111 5.36 -0.74 18.70
C GLN A 111 6.02 0.51 19.29
N TRP A 112 5.93 1.61 18.55
CA TRP A 112 6.79 2.77 18.76
C TRP A 112 6.00 4.07 18.66
N ASP A 113 6.09 4.90 19.69
CA ASP A 113 5.48 6.23 19.68
C ASP A 113 6.42 7.21 18.98
N ALA A 114 6.24 7.34 17.66
CA ALA A 114 7.07 8.21 16.82
C ALA A 114 6.95 9.70 17.19
N ASP A 115 5.81 10.12 17.76
CA ASP A 115 5.49 11.52 18.00
C ASP A 115 5.76 11.98 19.45
N THR A 116 6.04 11.07 20.39
CA THR A 116 6.20 11.38 21.83
C THR A 116 7.55 10.91 22.39
N ASP A 117 8.63 11.54 21.92
CA ASP A 117 10.00 11.33 22.44
C ASP A 117 10.45 9.85 22.52
N GLY A 118 9.86 8.97 21.69
CA GLY A 118 10.29 7.59 21.46
C GLY A 118 9.97 6.61 22.60
N GLY A 119 8.69 6.34 22.86
CA GLY A 119 8.27 5.23 23.73
C GLY A 119 8.14 3.90 22.96
N GLY A 120 8.38 2.77 23.63
CA GLY A 120 8.13 1.44 23.09
C GLY A 120 9.39 0.68 22.61
N PHE A 121 9.20 -0.20 21.63
CA PHE A 121 10.25 -1.06 21.09
C PHE A 121 10.16 -1.24 19.58
N ALA A 122 11.29 -1.60 18.96
CA ALA A 122 11.34 -1.97 17.55
C ALA A 122 12.43 -3.02 17.29
N LEU A 123 12.04 -4.12 16.66
CA LEU A 123 12.95 -4.99 15.92
C LEU A 123 12.97 -4.48 14.48
N LEU A 124 14.15 -4.10 13.99
CA LEU A 124 14.32 -3.36 12.73
C LEU A 124 15.59 -3.77 11.99
N ILE A 125 15.68 -3.39 10.71
CA ILE A 125 16.92 -3.36 9.94
C ILE A 125 17.44 -1.93 9.95
N ASP A 126 18.70 -1.72 10.34
CA ASP A 126 19.30 -0.39 10.42
C ASP A 126 19.85 0.11 9.07
N GLY A 127 20.35 1.35 9.04
CA GLY A 127 20.88 1.94 7.80
C GLY A 127 22.14 1.26 7.23
N ALA A 128 22.77 0.33 7.96
CA ALA A 128 23.86 -0.51 7.46
C ALA A 128 23.36 -1.90 7.01
N GLY A 129 22.05 -2.15 7.05
CA GLY A 129 21.43 -3.43 6.69
C GLY A 129 21.53 -4.50 7.78
N ALA A 130 21.94 -4.15 9.00
CA ALA A 130 22.07 -5.08 10.11
C ALA A 130 20.79 -5.12 10.97
N LEU A 131 20.52 -6.29 11.57
CA LEU A 131 19.40 -6.43 12.49
C LEU A 131 19.68 -5.67 13.79
N THR A 132 18.72 -4.85 14.20
CA THR A 132 18.82 -4.00 15.39
C THR A 132 17.58 -4.15 16.27
N MET A 133 17.80 -4.19 17.58
CA MET A 133 16.75 -4.05 18.58
C MET A 133 16.86 -2.67 19.21
N ARG A 134 15.77 -1.90 19.21
CA ARG A 134 15.65 -0.57 19.79
C ARG A 134 14.55 -0.55 20.86
N VAL A 135 14.80 0.18 21.93
CA VAL A 135 13.82 0.49 22.97
C VAL A 135 13.93 1.96 23.39
N GLY A 136 12.84 2.52 23.90
CA GLY A 136 12.85 3.90 24.39
C GLY A 136 11.98 4.12 25.62
N ASP A 137 12.27 5.21 26.34
CA ASP A 137 11.68 5.53 27.64
C ASP A 137 10.52 6.54 27.56
N GLY A 138 10.14 7.00 26.36
CA GLY A 138 9.10 8.00 26.14
C GLY A 138 9.42 9.39 26.71
N ARG A 139 10.69 9.64 27.05
CA ARG A 139 11.22 10.90 27.60
C ARG A 139 12.49 11.35 26.87
N GLY A 140 12.71 10.81 25.66
CA GLY A 140 13.83 11.12 24.77
C GLY A 140 15.02 10.18 24.92
N GLY A 141 14.98 9.26 25.89
CA GLY A 141 16.00 8.24 26.08
C GLY A 141 15.76 7.05 25.15
N ILE A 142 16.65 6.86 24.18
CA ILE A 142 16.64 5.74 23.25
C ILE A 142 17.89 4.88 23.48
N ALA A 143 17.73 3.55 23.45
CA ALA A 143 18.83 2.61 23.46
C ALA A 143 18.65 1.57 22.35
N GLU A 144 19.73 1.25 21.65
CA GLU A 144 19.73 0.26 20.58
C GLU A 144 20.96 -0.64 20.63
N VAL A 145 20.80 -1.85 20.10
CA VAL A 145 21.86 -2.85 19.91
C VAL A 145 21.70 -3.43 18.52
N SER A 146 22.76 -3.33 17.71
CA SER A 146 22.85 -3.88 16.36
C SER A 146 23.71 -5.14 16.35
N THR A 147 23.40 -6.10 15.48
CA THR A 147 24.27 -7.25 15.21
C THR A 147 25.58 -6.83 14.55
N GLY A 148 25.60 -5.68 13.85
CA GLY A 148 26.74 -5.20 13.08
C GLY A 148 27.08 -6.05 11.85
N GLU A 149 26.27 -7.08 11.55
CA GLU A 149 26.45 -8.00 10.43
C GLU A 149 25.25 -7.85 9.49
N PRO A 150 25.41 -7.31 8.27
CA PRO A 150 24.31 -7.09 7.33
C PRO A 150 23.57 -8.37 6.97
N LEU A 151 22.25 -8.27 6.83
CA LEU A 151 21.40 -9.36 6.37
C LEU A 151 21.61 -9.60 4.87
N ALA A 152 21.66 -10.86 4.45
CA ALA A 152 21.79 -11.21 3.05
C ALA A 152 20.46 -11.08 2.31
N ILE A 153 20.53 -10.52 1.09
CA ILE A 153 19.38 -10.37 0.19
C ILE A 153 18.78 -11.74 -0.14
N ARG A 154 17.45 -11.86 -0.01
CA ARG A 154 16.64 -13.01 -0.42
C ARG A 154 17.09 -14.32 0.25
N ARG A 155 17.35 -14.26 1.56
CA ARG A 155 17.63 -15.43 2.41
C ARG A 155 16.74 -15.44 3.63
N TRP A 156 16.34 -16.62 4.08
CA TRP A 156 15.53 -16.76 5.29
C TRP A 156 16.41 -16.63 6.53
N TYR A 157 15.97 -15.81 7.47
CA TYR A 157 16.56 -15.68 8.80
C TYR A 157 15.49 -15.88 9.87
N LEU A 158 15.85 -16.58 10.94
CA LEU A 158 15.17 -16.43 12.22
C LEU A 158 15.80 -15.23 12.93
N VAL A 159 14.99 -14.21 13.21
CA VAL A 159 15.44 -13.00 13.89
C VAL A 159 14.72 -12.86 15.22
N SER A 160 15.42 -12.33 16.22
CA SER A 160 14.85 -12.05 17.53
C SER A 160 15.49 -10.85 18.20
N GLY A 161 14.71 -10.18 19.03
CA GLY A 161 15.16 -9.13 19.94
C GLY A 161 14.53 -9.35 21.31
N SER A 162 15.27 -9.04 22.37
CA SER A 162 14.74 -9.17 23.73
C SER A 162 15.21 -8.07 24.67
N TYR A 163 14.35 -7.73 25.62
CA TYR A 163 14.64 -6.79 26.70
C TYR A 163 14.35 -7.43 28.05
N ASN A 164 15.30 -7.31 28.97
CA ASN A 164 15.16 -7.73 30.36
C ASN A 164 15.05 -6.50 31.27
N GLY A 165 13.85 -6.22 31.79
CA GLY A 165 13.62 -5.09 32.70
C GLY A 165 14.35 -5.18 34.04
N ALA A 166 14.66 -6.39 34.51
CA ALA A 166 15.38 -6.59 35.77
C ALA A 166 16.90 -6.39 35.62
N THR A 167 17.51 -6.90 34.55
CA THR A 167 18.96 -6.76 34.32
C THR A 167 19.33 -5.55 33.47
N LYS A 168 18.34 -4.89 32.87
CA LYS A 168 18.48 -3.80 31.88
C LYS A 168 19.33 -4.21 30.69
N GLU A 169 19.16 -5.46 30.23
CA GLU A 169 19.88 -6.02 29.09
C GLU A 169 18.99 -6.00 27.85
N LEU A 170 19.56 -5.53 26.74
CA LEU A 170 18.97 -5.59 25.42
C LEU A 170 19.80 -6.55 24.56
N ASN A 171 19.13 -7.48 23.91
CA ASN A 171 19.75 -8.47 23.03
C ASN A 171 19.08 -8.45 21.65
N VAL A 172 19.88 -8.73 20.63
CA VAL A 172 19.44 -8.95 19.25
C VAL A 172 20.18 -10.15 18.67
N CYS A 173 19.50 -10.99 17.91
CA CYS A 173 20.07 -12.18 17.28
C CYS A 173 19.48 -12.41 15.89
N GLN A 174 20.35 -12.72 14.92
CA GLN A 174 19.98 -13.17 13.58
C GLN A 174 20.61 -14.54 13.31
N GLU A 175 19.82 -15.48 12.81
CA GLU A 175 20.25 -16.84 12.46
C GLU A 175 19.77 -17.18 11.04
N PRO A 176 20.65 -17.27 10.05
CA PRO A 176 20.27 -17.66 8.69
C PRO A 176 19.87 -19.14 8.64
N ILE A 177 18.91 -19.49 7.78
CA ILE A 177 18.73 -20.88 7.37
C ILE A 177 19.94 -21.28 6.52
N GLU A 178 20.70 -22.28 6.98
CA GLU A 178 21.89 -22.77 6.28
C GLU A 178 21.57 -23.13 4.82
N GLN A 179 22.36 -22.57 3.91
CA GLN A 179 22.34 -22.92 2.49
C GLN A 179 23.68 -23.54 2.13
N PRO A 180 23.70 -24.65 1.35
CA PRO A 180 24.95 -25.17 0.82
C PRO A 180 25.71 -24.08 0.05
N PHE A 181 27.02 -23.97 0.29
CA PHE A 181 27.93 -23.05 -0.41
C PHE A 181 27.79 -21.56 -0.06
N GLU A 182 27.01 -21.21 0.96
CA GLU A 182 26.94 -19.85 1.51
C GLU A 182 27.60 -19.79 2.88
N ASN A 183 28.32 -18.70 3.16
CA ASN A 183 28.97 -18.48 4.45
C ASN A 183 28.26 -17.37 5.23
N LEU A 184 26.95 -17.55 5.44
CA LEU A 184 26.14 -16.63 6.24
C LEU A 184 26.43 -16.86 7.72
N LYS A 185 26.59 -15.79 8.48
CA LYS A 185 26.90 -15.87 9.91
C LYS A 185 25.66 -15.66 10.75
N THR A 186 25.52 -16.52 11.76
CA THR A 186 24.74 -16.18 12.95
C THR A 186 25.45 -15.07 13.71
N ALA A 187 24.72 -14.02 14.10
CA ALA A 187 25.24 -12.92 14.88
C ALA A 187 24.28 -12.62 16.03
N SER A 188 24.83 -12.44 17.24
CA SER A 188 24.08 -12.11 18.44
C SER A 188 24.88 -11.13 19.28
N VAL A 189 24.21 -10.06 19.72
CA VAL A 189 24.82 -9.02 20.55
C VAL A 189 23.92 -8.74 21.74
N THR A 190 24.51 -8.63 22.94
CA THR A 190 23.82 -8.29 24.17
C THR A 190 24.56 -7.16 24.87
N ASN A 191 23.85 -6.07 25.17
CA ASN A 191 24.40 -4.94 25.93
C ASN A 191 23.48 -4.56 27.08
N LYS A 192 24.08 -4.01 28.15
CA LYS A 192 23.33 -3.29 29.18
C LYS A 192 23.02 -1.88 28.70
N ILE A 193 21.77 -1.50 28.79
CA ILE A 193 21.30 -0.17 28.39
C ILE A 193 21.30 0.80 29.57
N LYS A 194 21.38 2.09 29.27
CA LYS A 194 21.37 3.19 30.25
C LYS A 194 19.99 3.81 30.44
N LEU A 195 18.93 3.04 30.18
CA LEU A 195 17.56 3.46 30.47
C LEU A 195 17.14 2.89 31.83
N ASP A 196 16.34 3.67 32.57
CA ASP A 196 15.82 3.21 33.85
C ASP A 196 14.66 2.22 33.69
N ALA A 197 13.79 2.49 32.73
CA ALA A 197 12.74 1.60 32.27
C ALA A 197 12.45 1.91 30.79
N VAL A 198 11.91 0.92 30.09
CA VAL A 198 11.32 1.11 28.75
C VAL A 198 9.86 1.51 28.95
N ALA A 199 9.41 2.53 28.24
CA ALA A 199 8.01 2.93 28.25
C ALA A 199 7.22 2.05 27.29
N ASN A 200 5.99 1.73 27.65
CA ASN A 200 5.05 1.12 26.71
C ASN A 200 4.57 2.18 25.74
N ALA A 201 4.40 1.80 24.48
CA ALA A 201 3.87 2.68 23.47
C ALA A 201 2.33 2.71 23.52
N GLU A 202 1.73 3.87 23.27
CA GLU A 202 0.30 4.00 23.03
C GLU A 202 -0.08 3.59 21.58
N ALA A 203 0.90 3.66 20.67
CA ALA A 203 0.78 3.24 19.28
C ALA A 203 0.40 1.75 19.11
N PRO A 204 -0.25 1.40 17.98
CA PRO A 204 -0.48 0.00 17.64
C PRO A 204 0.84 -0.73 17.38
N LEU A 205 0.79 -2.06 17.51
CA LEU A 205 1.87 -2.93 17.03
C LEU A 205 1.77 -3.04 15.51
N MET A 206 2.88 -2.83 14.82
CA MET A 206 2.99 -2.95 13.37
C MET A 206 4.00 -4.02 12.96
N PHE A 207 3.66 -4.72 11.88
CA PHE A 207 4.58 -5.56 11.12
C PHE A 207 4.93 -4.90 9.81
N ALA A 208 6.21 -4.98 9.41
CA ALA A 208 6.76 -4.42 8.18
C ALA A 208 6.77 -2.88 8.05
N ALA A 209 6.54 -2.13 9.14
CA ALA A 209 6.67 -0.67 9.18
C ALA A 209 6.85 -0.16 10.61
N PHE A 210 7.06 1.15 10.76
CA PHE A 210 6.91 1.90 12.00
C PHE A 210 5.59 2.67 12.02
N PRO A 211 4.91 2.80 13.18
CA PRO A 211 3.84 3.77 13.34
C PRO A 211 4.31 5.19 13.03
N ALA A 212 3.45 5.95 12.35
CA ALA A 212 3.64 7.35 12.03
C ALA A 212 2.30 8.09 12.01
N THR A 213 2.37 9.40 11.83
CA THR A 213 1.20 10.27 11.67
C THR A 213 1.43 11.14 10.44
N LEU A 214 0.45 11.21 9.53
CA LEU A 214 0.50 12.13 8.38
C LEU A 214 0.40 13.58 8.86
N SER A 215 0.72 14.53 7.98
CA SER A 215 0.56 15.97 8.26
C SER A 215 -0.88 16.37 8.60
N THR A 216 -1.86 15.54 8.25
CA THR A 216 -3.29 15.71 8.58
C THR A 216 -3.64 15.27 10.01
N GLY A 217 -2.73 14.61 10.73
CA GLY A 217 -3.00 13.98 12.02
C GLY A 217 -3.57 12.56 11.93
N THR A 218 -3.70 12.00 10.72
CA THR A 218 -4.20 10.64 10.50
C THR A 218 -3.10 9.62 10.80
N PRO A 219 -3.39 8.51 11.52
CA PRO A 219 -2.45 7.41 11.69
C PRO A 219 -1.98 6.85 10.35
N ALA A 220 -0.69 6.58 10.25
CA ALA A 220 -0.02 6.11 9.04
C ALA A 220 1.24 5.33 9.40
N SER A 221 2.13 5.16 8.43
CA SER A 221 3.31 4.31 8.55
C SER A 221 4.56 4.96 7.94
N LYS A 222 5.73 4.46 8.31
CA LYS A 222 7.03 4.86 7.74
C LYS A 222 8.05 3.74 7.85
N SER A 223 9.21 3.93 7.20
CA SER A 223 10.33 2.97 7.27
C SER A 223 9.88 1.55 6.94
N HIS A 224 9.18 1.40 5.80
CA HIS A 224 8.61 0.15 5.31
C HIS A 224 9.67 -0.91 4.99
N TYR A 225 9.41 -2.13 5.43
CA TYR A 225 10.22 -3.31 5.12
C TYR A 225 9.84 -3.92 3.79
N ASN A 226 10.85 -4.18 2.96
CA ASN A 226 10.67 -4.97 1.73
C ASN A 226 11.17 -6.39 1.98
N GLY A 227 10.25 -7.34 1.88
CA GLY A 227 10.53 -8.74 2.09
C GLY A 227 9.39 -9.48 2.74
N LYS A 228 9.63 -10.76 3.05
CA LYS A 228 8.60 -11.61 3.67
C LYS A 228 8.76 -11.63 5.17
N ILE A 229 7.63 -11.62 5.87
CA ILE A 229 7.55 -11.96 7.29
C ILE A 229 6.69 -13.21 7.40
N ASP A 230 7.15 -14.17 8.20
CA ASP A 230 6.47 -15.42 8.51
C ASP A 230 6.51 -15.64 10.03
N ARG A 231 5.34 -15.98 10.59
CA ARG A 231 5.13 -16.30 12.01
C ARG A 231 5.78 -15.33 13.02
N PRO A 232 5.39 -14.03 13.03
CA PRO A 232 5.83 -13.16 14.10
C PRO A 232 5.27 -13.62 15.45
N ARG A 233 6.06 -13.46 16.51
CA ARG A 233 5.74 -13.88 17.88
C ARG A 233 6.20 -12.82 18.89
N ILE A 234 5.45 -12.68 19.97
CA ILE A 234 5.83 -11.91 21.17
C ILE A 234 5.63 -12.79 22.39
N SER A 235 6.63 -12.82 23.27
CA SER A 235 6.58 -13.49 24.57
C SER A 235 6.87 -12.51 25.70
N GLY A 236 6.12 -12.60 26.80
CA GLY A 236 6.29 -11.78 28.02
C GLY A 236 7.45 -12.22 28.91
N ALA A 237 8.52 -12.74 28.32
CA ALA A 237 9.75 -13.16 29.00
C ALA A 237 10.92 -13.16 28.02
N VAL A 238 12.13 -13.06 28.55
CA VAL A 238 13.36 -13.30 27.77
C VAL A 238 13.50 -14.80 27.53
N LEU A 239 13.53 -15.19 26.26
CA LEU A 239 13.70 -16.58 25.83
C LEU A 239 15.16 -16.90 25.52
N THR A 240 15.55 -18.16 25.74
CA THR A 240 16.81 -18.74 25.27
C THR A 240 16.76 -19.04 23.78
N SER A 241 17.92 -19.19 23.12
CA SER A 241 17.97 -19.55 21.69
C SER A 241 17.20 -20.84 21.38
N ALA A 242 17.27 -21.86 22.24
CA ALA A 242 16.53 -23.11 22.05
C ALA A 242 15.00 -22.92 22.15
N GLU A 243 14.54 -22.07 23.08
CA GLU A 243 13.12 -21.71 23.18
C GLU A 243 12.66 -20.91 21.96
N ILE A 244 13.48 -19.97 21.48
CA ILE A 244 13.22 -19.16 20.26
C ILE A 244 13.07 -20.06 19.04
N SER A 245 14.04 -20.96 18.80
CA SER A 245 13.98 -21.90 17.67
C SER A 245 12.76 -22.82 17.78
N THR A 246 12.45 -23.35 18.97
CA THR A 246 11.27 -24.20 19.17
C THR A 246 9.98 -23.44 18.86
N LEU A 247 9.85 -22.22 19.38
CA LEU A 247 8.67 -21.38 19.19
C LEU A 247 8.49 -20.93 17.72
N ALA A 248 9.59 -20.76 16.99
CA ALA A 248 9.57 -20.34 15.59
C ALA A 248 8.98 -21.38 14.64
N TRP A 249 9.04 -22.66 15.00
CA TRP A 249 8.45 -23.77 14.23
C TRP A 249 7.02 -24.13 14.70
N ASP A 250 6.61 -23.67 15.87
CA ASP A 250 5.38 -24.13 16.49
C ASP A 250 4.14 -23.53 15.81
N ALA A 251 3.29 -24.43 15.30
CA ALA A 251 2.00 -24.09 14.72
C ALA A 251 0.94 -23.77 15.78
N MET A 252 1.09 -24.27 17.02
CA MET A 252 0.16 -24.05 18.14
C MET A 252 0.93 -23.64 19.41
N PRO A 253 1.63 -22.50 19.38
CA PRO A 253 2.59 -22.12 20.42
C PRO A 253 1.97 -21.91 21.81
N HIS A 254 0.69 -21.56 21.86
CA HIS A 254 -0.03 -21.27 23.09
C HIS A 254 -0.31 -22.50 23.95
N GLU A 255 -0.45 -23.69 23.34
CA GLU A 255 -0.67 -24.93 24.09
C GLU A 255 0.58 -25.36 24.88
N ARG A 256 1.75 -24.83 24.50
CA ARG A 256 3.06 -25.30 24.97
C ARG A 256 3.84 -24.27 25.77
N ASN A 257 3.52 -22.98 25.65
CA ASN A 257 4.19 -21.92 26.42
C ASN A 257 3.23 -20.80 26.84
N ALA A 258 2.87 -20.79 28.14
CA ALA A 258 2.01 -19.78 28.74
C ALA A 258 2.60 -18.35 28.74
N ARG A 259 3.86 -18.17 28.34
CA ARG A 259 4.52 -16.86 28.23
C ARG A 259 4.28 -16.19 26.87
N VAL A 260 3.67 -16.88 25.90
CA VAL A 260 3.36 -16.31 24.58
C VAL A 260 2.23 -15.30 24.72
N VAL A 261 2.52 -14.05 24.35
CA VAL A 261 1.57 -12.92 24.40
C VAL A 261 0.86 -12.77 23.06
N GLY A 262 1.55 -13.00 21.95
CA GLY A 262 0.99 -12.95 20.60
C GLY A 262 1.72 -13.90 19.65
N ALA A 263 0.97 -14.53 18.76
CA ALA A 263 1.46 -15.48 17.78
C ALA A 263 0.63 -15.44 16.49
N TRP A 264 0.97 -14.52 15.58
CA TRP A 264 0.25 -14.37 14.32
C TRP A 264 0.68 -15.41 13.29
N ASP A 265 -0.28 -16.08 12.69
CA ASP A 265 -0.05 -17.03 11.61
C ASP A 265 -0.73 -16.53 10.34
N PHE A 266 0.07 -16.00 9.40
CA PHE A 266 -0.46 -15.43 8.16
C PHE A 266 -0.97 -16.48 7.17
N SER A 267 -0.86 -17.78 7.47
CA SER A 267 -1.50 -18.85 6.69
C SER A 267 -3.01 -18.95 6.91
N TYR A 268 -3.52 -18.37 8.01
CA TYR A 268 -4.95 -18.23 8.23
C TYR A 268 -5.51 -17.04 7.44
N ASP A 269 -6.80 -17.16 7.10
CA ASP A 269 -7.59 -16.10 6.47
C ASP A 269 -7.01 -15.54 5.16
N ILE A 270 -6.21 -16.35 4.44
CA ILE A 270 -5.71 -16.02 3.10
C ILE A 270 -6.92 -15.76 2.18
N GLY A 271 -6.97 -14.53 1.65
CA GLY A 271 -8.10 -14.01 0.87
C GLY A 271 -8.83 -12.86 1.55
N SER A 272 -8.46 -12.51 2.79
CA SER A 272 -8.88 -11.31 3.50
C SER A 272 -7.66 -10.45 3.88
N ASP A 273 -7.93 -9.28 4.45
CA ASP A 273 -6.95 -8.43 5.12
C ASP A 273 -6.64 -8.89 6.56
N SER A 274 -7.40 -9.80 7.14
CA SER A 274 -7.29 -10.16 8.55
C SER A 274 -6.04 -10.99 8.85
N ILE A 275 -5.31 -10.66 9.93
CA ILE A 275 -4.22 -11.49 10.45
C ILE A 275 -4.64 -12.09 11.79
N SER A 276 -4.56 -13.42 11.87
CA SER A 276 -5.04 -14.17 13.02
C SER A 276 -3.94 -14.42 14.04
N ASP A 277 -4.15 -13.92 15.26
CA ASP A 277 -3.37 -14.31 16.43
C ASP A 277 -3.87 -15.67 16.94
N THR A 278 -2.97 -16.64 16.97
CA THR A 278 -3.20 -17.99 17.48
C THR A 278 -2.86 -18.12 18.96
N SER A 279 -2.55 -17.03 19.67
CA SER A 279 -2.36 -17.03 21.12
C SER A 279 -3.69 -17.03 21.90
N PRO A 280 -3.68 -17.27 23.23
CA PRO A 280 -4.90 -17.19 24.04
C PRO A 280 -5.46 -15.76 24.16
N ASN A 281 -4.69 -14.74 23.76
CA ASN A 281 -5.08 -13.35 23.89
C ASN A 281 -5.83 -12.83 22.66
N SER A 282 -5.83 -13.57 21.55
CA SER A 282 -6.59 -13.22 20.34
C SER A 282 -6.35 -11.78 19.86
N LEU A 283 -5.09 -11.36 19.86
CA LEU A 283 -4.64 -10.04 19.40
C LEU A 283 -4.66 -9.95 17.88
N HIS A 284 -5.84 -10.16 17.28
CA HIS A 284 -6.05 -10.11 15.85
C HIS A 284 -5.72 -8.72 15.29
N GLY A 285 -5.37 -8.69 14.01
CA GLY A 285 -5.07 -7.46 13.29
C GLY A 285 -5.56 -7.50 11.86
N TRP A 286 -5.12 -6.53 11.06
CA TRP A 286 -5.37 -6.49 9.62
C TRP A 286 -4.15 -5.97 8.86
N THR A 287 -4.09 -6.26 7.57
CA THR A 287 -3.10 -5.71 6.65
C THR A 287 -3.59 -4.42 6.02
N VAL A 288 -2.69 -3.48 5.78
CA VAL A 288 -2.93 -2.24 5.02
C VAL A 288 -2.19 -2.33 3.69
N ASN A 289 -2.79 -1.77 2.63
CA ASN A 289 -2.27 -1.78 1.25
C ASN A 289 -1.99 -3.17 0.65
N LEU A 290 -2.69 -4.21 1.11
CA LEU A 290 -2.74 -5.55 0.51
C LEU A 290 -1.36 -6.18 0.18
N PRO A 291 -0.51 -6.45 1.20
CA PRO A 291 0.71 -7.22 0.98
C PRO A 291 0.38 -8.58 0.34
N SER A 292 1.30 -9.13 -0.44
CA SER A 292 1.06 -10.40 -1.13
C SER A 292 0.98 -11.58 -0.16
N ARG A 293 -0.22 -12.14 -0.01
CA ARG A 293 -0.49 -13.32 0.85
C ARG A 293 -0.44 -14.64 0.07
N GLY A 294 -0.44 -15.75 0.81
CA GLY A 294 -0.24 -17.08 0.23
C GLY A 294 1.15 -17.20 -0.42
N CYS A 295 2.16 -16.56 0.17
CA CYS A 295 3.54 -16.64 -0.26
C CYS A 295 4.24 -17.81 0.42
N LYS A 296 5.17 -18.45 -0.30
CA LYS A 296 6.02 -19.52 0.25
C LYS A 296 6.68 -19.05 1.55
N GLY A 297 6.44 -19.80 2.62
CA GLY A 297 7.00 -19.59 3.94
C GLY A 297 8.44 -20.08 4.06
N PHE A 298 9.01 -19.93 5.25
CA PHE A 298 10.37 -20.39 5.55
C PHE A 298 10.51 -21.93 5.44
N ASN A 299 9.40 -22.64 5.68
CA ASN A 299 9.31 -24.09 5.74
C ASN A 299 8.79 -24.73 4.43
N TRP A 300 8.70 -23.97 3.33
CA TRP A 300 8.18 -24.50 2.07
C TRP A 300 9.09 -25.59 1.49
N SER A 301 8.53 -26.77 1.30
CA SER A 301 9.25 -28.00 0.93
C SER A 301 9.40 -28.20 -0.58
N GLY A 302 8.56 -27.53 -1.36
CA GLY A 302 8.47 -27.70 -2.81
C GLY A 302 7.53 -28.82 -3.27
N THR A 303 6.92 -29.59 -2.36
CA THR A 303 6.08 -30.74 -2.72
C THR A 303 4.67 -30.35 -3.15
N GLU A 304 4.16 -29.22 -2.67
CA GLU A 304 2.85 -28.68 -3.03
C GLU A 304 3.02 -27.22 -3.50
N GLN A 305 2.35 -26.88 -4.61
CA GLN A 305 2.47 -25.58 -5.28
C GLN A 305 1.21 -24.72 -5.06
N ASN A 306 0.11 -25.32 -4.62
CA ASN A 306 -1.14 -24.63 -4.30
C ASN A 306 -1.27 -24.45 -2.78
N TRP A 307 -1.21 -23.21 -2.31
CA TRP A 307 -1.33 -22.86 -0.90
C TRP A 307 -2.61 -23.40 -0.24
N ARG A 308 -3.68 -23.61 -1.00
CA ARG A 308 -4.95 -24.17 -0.47
C ARG A 308 -4.83 -25.62 0.01
N HIS A 309 -3.85 -26.36 -0.50
CA HIS A 309 -3.64 -27.76 -0.14
C HIS A 309 -2.59 -27.94 0.98
N ALA A 310 -1.69 -26.97 1.14
CA ALA A 310 -0.64 -26.98 2.15
C ALA A 310 -0.47 -25.60 2.82
N PRO A 311 -1.52 -25.00 3.41
CA PRO A 311 -1.47 -23.63 3.93
C PRO A 311 -0.35 -23.40 4.94
N GLN A 312 -0.01 -24.43 5.73
CA GLN A 312 1.09 -24.40 6.70
C GLN A 312 2.47 -24.10 6.10
N GLU A 313 2.68 -24.29 4.80
CA GLU A 313 3.91 -23.95 4.08
C GLU A 313 3.86 -22.57 3.40
N TYR A 314 2.73 -21.86 3.52
CA TYR A 314 2.46 -20.57 2.90
C TYR A 314 2.10 -19.51 3.95
N GLY A 315 2.76 -19.57 5.10
CA GLY A 315 2.58 -18.65 6.23
C GLY A 315 3.30 -17.31 6.10
N ALA A 316 3.88 -17.02 4.94
CA ALA A 316 4.51 -15.73 4.66
C ALA A 316 3.55 -14.75 4.00
N ALA A 317 3.65 -13.48 4.40
CA ALA A 317 3.17 -12.34 3.63
C ALA A 317 4.38 -11.54 3.10
N HIS A 318 4.33 -11.07 1.85
CA HIS A 318 5.37 -10.26 1.22
C HIS A 318 4.94 -8.80 1.22
N PHE A 319 5.72 -7.96 1.90
CA PHE A 319 5.47 -6.54 2.08
C PHE A 319 6.41 -5.72 1.20
N HIS A 320 5.92 -4.56 0.74
CA HIS A 320 6.66 -3.63 -0.09
C HIS A 320 6.33 -2.20 0.32
N ASP A 321 7.27 -1.29 0.17
CA ASP A 321 7.15 0.12 0.50
C ASP A 321 6.34 0.96 -0.49
N ASP A 322 5.98 0.39 -1.62
CA ASP A 322 5.29 1.02 -2.74
C ASP A 322 3.95 0.33 -3.08
N ASP A 323 3.51 -0.61 -2.25
CA ASP A 323 2.15 -1.13 -2.27
C ASP A 323 1.15 -0.01 -1.95
N LEU A 324 0.07 0.10 -2.74
CA LEU A 324 -1.03 1.03 -2.47
C LEU A 324 -2.37 0.42 -2.89
N TYR A 325 -3.29 0.31 -1.93
CA TYR A 325 -4.67 -0.08 -2.21
C TYR A 325 -5.64 1.10 -2.14
N ASP A 326 -5.55 1.95 -1.11
CA ASP A 326 -6.42 3.12 -0.96
C ASP A 326 -5.59 4.31 -0.51
N ALA A 327 -5.68 5.43 -1.24
CA ALA A 327 -5.07 6.69 -0.84
C ALA A 327 -5.70 7.27 0.44
N ASN A 328 -6.91 6.80 0.79
CA ASN A 328 -7.65 7.12 2.00
C ASN A 328 -7.82 8.63 2.22
N TRP A 329 -8.04 9.35 1.13
CA TRP A 329 -8.36 10.77 1.14
C TRP A 329 -9.79 10.99 1.66
N ASP A 330 -10.00 12.07 2.42
CA ASP A 330 -11.37 12.44 2.79
C ASP A 330 -12.12 12.91 1.54
N THR A 331 -13.43 12.62 1.52
CA THR A 331 -14.33 13.06 0.46
C THR A 331 -14.51 14.58 0.50
N ASP A 332 -14.33 15.23 -0.65
CA ASP A 332 -14.52 16.68 -0.79
C ASP A 332 -15.97 17.03 -1.18
N PHE A 333 -16.59 16.19 -2.01
CA PHE A 333 -18.01 16.29 -2.37
C PHE A 333 -18.54 14.96 -2.92
N ASP A 334 -19.86 14.86 -3.03
CA ASP A 334 -20.55 13.67 -3.53
C ASP A 334 -21.61 14.03 -4.59
N TYR A 335 -22.05 13.01 -5.32
CA TYR A 335 -23.12 13.13 -6.30
C TYR A 335 -24.02 11.90 -6.26
N VAL A 336 -25.32 12.13 -6.02
CA VAL A 336 -26.36 11.13 -6.16
C VAL A 336 -26.80 11.06 -7.61
N ILE A 337 -26.68 9.90 -8.24
CA ILE A 337 -27.03 9.72 -9.65
C ILE A 337 -28.54 9.93 -9.86
N PRO A 338 -28.96 10.93 -10.65
CA PRO A 338 -30.39 11.17 -10.93
C PRO A 338 -31.04 10.04 -11.72
N ASN A 339 -32.37 9.91 -11.61
CA ASN A 339 -33.14 8.88 -12.31
C ASN A 339 -33.20 9.06 -13.83
N ASP A 340 -33.00 10.28 -14.30
CA ASP A 340 -33.06 10.68 -15.70
C ASP A 340 -31.65 10.84 -16.33
N LEU A 341 -30.58 10.67 -15.55
CA LEU A 341 -29.23 10.67 -16.08
C LEU A 341 -29.03 9.43 -16.97
N ARG A 342 -28.73 9.67 -18.24
CA ARG A 342 -28.57 8.60 -19.25
C ARG A 342 -27.40 7.69 -18.89
N SER A 343 -27.52 6.39 -19.16
CA SER A 343 -26.38 5.46 -19.07
C SER A 343 -25.25 5.89 -20.02
N GLY A 344 -24.01 5.89 -19.52
CA GLY A 344 -22.89 6.47 -20.26
C GLY A 344 -21.61 6.58 -19.45
N VAL A 345 -20.59 7.13 -20.09
CA VAL A 345 -19.32 7.50 -19.47
C VAL A 345 -19.39 8.96 -19.05
N TYR A 346 -19.09 9.21 -17.78
CA TYR A 346 -19.06 10.55 -17.20
C TYR A 346 -17.71 10.79 -16.53
N ALA A 347 -17.41 12.06 -16.33
CA ALA A 347 -16.31 12.47 -15.48
C ALA A 347 -16.69 13.73 -14.73
N VAL A 348 -16.10 13.92 -13.56
CA VAL A 348 -15.99 15.26 -12.98
C VAL A 348 -14.68 15.86 -13.47
N ARG A 349 -14.79 16.90 -14.30
CA ARG A 349 -13.66 17.66 -14.84
C ARG A 349 -13.27 18.74 -13.85
N LEU A 350 -12.09 18.59 -13.28
CA LEU A 350 -11.47 19.54 -12.37
C LEU A 350 -10.61 20.52 -13.14
N LYS A 351 -10.70 21.81 -12.82
CA LYS A 351 -9.87 22.85 -13.41
C LYS A 351 -9.26 23.73 -12.33
N VAL A 352 -7.98 24.03 -12.50
CA VAL A 352 -7.28 25.07 -11.77
C VAL A 352 -6.89 26.15 -12.76
N ASP A 353 -7.24 27.40 -12.44
CA ASP A 353 -6.92 28.56 -13.26
C ASP A 353 -5.42 28.90 -13.23
N ASP A 354 -4.98 29.63 -14.27
CA ASP A 354 -3.64 30.22 -14.32
C ASP A 354 -3.47 31.28 -13.23
N ASP A 355 -2.69 30.99 -12.19
CA ASP A 355 -2.18 32.04 -11.30
C ASP A 355 -1.22 32.95 -12.08
N ALA A 356 -1.29 34.26 -11.84
CA ALA A 356 -0.40 35.24 -12.45
C ALA A 356 1.02 35.16 -11.85
N GLY A 357 1.88 34.32 -12.42
CA GLY A 357 3.29 34.15 -12.05
C GLY A 357 4.11 33.46 -13.16
N GLU A 358 5.43 33.35 -12.98
CA GLU A 358 6.34 32.75 -13.99
C GLU A 358 6.09 31.22 -14.21
N ASP A 359 5.32 30.57 -13.33
CA ASP A 359 4.78 29.20 -13.46
C ASP A 359 3.26 29.15 -13.78
N ALA A 360 2.78 30.17 -14.51
CA ALA A 360 1.41 30.24 -15.05
C ALA A 360 1.16 29.10 -16.04
N GLY A 361 0.44 28.09 -15.57
CA GLY A 361 -0.11 27.02 -16.37
C GLY A 361 -1.28 26.41 -15.61
N GLY A 362 -2.49 26.54 -16.14
CA GLY A 362 -3.69 25.87 -15.67
C GLY A 362 -3.49 24.37 -15.79
N ASP A 363 -4.25 23.62 -14.99
CA ASP A 363 -4.25 22.17 -15.04
C ASP A 363 -5.66 21.64 -15.01
N GLU A 364 -5.83 20.47 -15.61
CA GLU A 364 -7.10 19.79 -15.75
C GLU A 364 -6.94 18.32 -15.34
N TRP A 365 -7.97 17.81 -14.67
CA TRP A 365 -8.05 16.42 -14.23
C TRP A 365 -9.46 15.89 -14.44
N TYR A 366 -9.60 14.62 -14.80
CA TYR A 366 -10.91 13.97 -14.99
C TYR A 366 -11.05 12.80 -14.03
N MET A 367 -12.05 12.88 -13.15
CA MET A 367 -12.46 11.77 -12.30
C MET A 367 -13.54 10.97 -13.02
N THR A 368 -13.11 10.00 -13.83
CA THR A 368 -13.98 9.18 -14.69
C THR A 368 -14.81 8.16 -13.89
N PHE A 369 -16.10 8.04 -14.23
CA PHE A 369 -17.01 7.00 -13.73
C PHE A 369 -18.08 6.65 -14.77
N PHE A 370 -18.79 5.54 -14.55
CA PHE A 370 -19.71 4.91 -15.49
C PHE A 370 -21.11 4.83 -14.88
N VAL A 371 -22.09 5.40 -15.56
CA VAL A 371 -23.49 5.36 -15.14
C VAL A 371 -24.18 4.24 -15.91
N ARG A 372 -24.70 3.27 -15.15
CA ARG A 372 -25.49 2.13 -15.66
C ARG A 372 -26.97 2.50 -15.77
N PRO A 373 -27.77 1.77 -16.55
CA PRO A 373 -29.23 1.92 -16.52
C PRO A 373 -29.81 1.59 -15.14
N PRO A 374 -31.06 1.99 -14.85
CA PRO A 374 -31.75 1.61 -13.61
C PRO A 374 -31.72 0.11 -13.37
N ARG A 375 -31.59 -0.28 -12.10
CA ARG A 375 -31.45 -1.68 -11.70
C ARG A 375 -32.55 -2.57 -12.29
N GLY A 376 -32.14 -3.64 -12.96
CA GLY A 376 -33.06 -4.61 -13.56
C GLY A 376 -33.72 -4.15 -14.86
N THR A 377 -33.26 -3.05 -15.45
CA THR A 377 -33.76 -2.52 -16.72
C THR A 377 -32.62 -2.38 -17.73
N THR A 378 -32.99 -2.21 -19.01
CA THR A 378 -32.09 -1.80 -20.09
C THR A 378 -32.71 -0.58 -20.76
N THR A 379 -31.91 0.44 -21.06
CA THR A 379 -32.36 1.65 -21.76
C THR A 379 -31.98 1.66 -23.24
N ALA A 380 -31.11 0.74 -23.68
CA ALA A 380 -30.74 0.52 -25.07
C ALA A 380 -30.73 -0.97 -25.46
N LYS A 381 -30.62 -1.24 -26.77
CA LYS A 381 -30.46 -2.60 -27.31
C LYS A 381 -29.01 -3.09 -27.31
N LEU A 382 -28.06 -2.15 -27.23
CA LEU A 382 -26.63 -2.41 -27.21
C LEU A 382 -26.09 -2.09 -25.82
N ALA A 383 -25.17 -2.90 -25.33
CA ALA A 383 -24.42 -2.62 -24.11
C ALA A 383 -22.93 -2.58 -24.45
N PHE A 384 -22.24 -1.53 -24.00
CA PHE A 384 -20.80 -1.39 -24.11
C PHE A 384 -20.14 -1.84 -22.81
N LEU A 385 -19.45 -2.99 -22.84
CA LEU A 385 -18.76 -3.49 -21.65
C LEU A 385 -17.43 -2.75 -21.47
N VAL A 386 -17.39 -1.85 -20.49
CA VAL A 386 -16.17 -1.14 -20.12
C VAL A 386 -15.12 -2.11 -19.55
N SER A 387 -13.91 -2.03 -20.07
CA SER A 387 -12.77 -2.90 -19.71
C SER A 387 -12.14 -2.54 -18.36
N THR A 388 -12.94 -2.31 -17.31
CA THR A 388 -12.49 -1.82 -16.00
C THR A 388 -11.38 -2.68 -15.37
N VAL A 389 -11.40 -4.00 -15.54
CA VAL A 389 -10.31 -4.86 -15.05
C VAL A 389 -8.98 -4.54 -15.76
N THR A 390 -9.01 -4.33 -17.08
CA THR A 390 -7.84 -3.89 -17.85
C THR A 390 -7.39 -2.50 -17.42
N TYR A 391 -8.33 -1.58 -17.16
CA TYR A 391 -7.98 -0.23 -16.73
C TYR A 391 -7.24 -0.24 -15.39
N MET A 392 -7.67 -1.08 -14.44
CA MET A 392 -6.92 -1.29 -13.19
C MET A 392 -5.56 -1.93 -13.45
N ALA A 393 -5.50 -2.97 -14.28
CA ALA A 393 -4.25 -3.68 -14.56
C ALA A 393 -3.14 -2.74 -15.09
N TYR A 394 -3.50 -1.75 -15.89
CA TYR A 394 -2.62 -0.74 -16.46
C TYR A 394 -2.60 0.60 -15.70
N SER A 395 -3.27 0.71 -14.54
CA SER A 395 -3.35 1.99 -13.83
C SER A 395 -1.97 2.48 -13.37
N ASN A 396 -1.61 3.70 -13.75
CA ASN A 396 -0.30 4.31 -13.48
C ASN A 396 0.86 3.40 -13.93
N TYR A 397 0.82 2.86 -15.15
CA TYR A 397 1.92 2.01 -15.64
C TYR A 397 3.16 2.84 -15.96
N HIS A 398 4.35 2.37 -15.54
CA HIS A 398 5.63 3.06 -15.74
C HIS A 398 6.50 2.37 -16.82
N TRP A 399 5.88 1.52 -17.65
CA TRP A 399 6.53 0.71 -18.70
C TRP A 399 7.60 1.45 -19.50
N MET A 400 7.27 2.65 -20.02
CA MET A 400 8.18 3.43 -20.86
C MET A 400 9.48 3.84 -20.17
N MET A 401 9.47 3.88 -18.84
CA MET A 401 10.59 4.34 -18.02
C MET A 401 11.35 3.19 -17.35
N HIS A 402 10.62 2.14 -16.96
CA HIS A 402 11.17 1.08 -16.11
C HIS A 402 11.52 -0.20 -16.90
N GLU A 403 10.95 -0.39 -18.10
CA GLU A 403 11.30 -1.53 -18.95
C GLU A 403 12.54 -1.23 -19.79
N ARG A 404 13.60 -2.02 -19.56
CA ARG A 404 14.94 -1.82 -20.15
C ARG A 404 14.96 -1.80 -21.67
N PHE A 405 13.98 -2.43 -22.30
CA PHE A 405 13.90 -2.57 -23.76
C PHE A 405 12.65 -1.94 -24.36
N CYS A 406 11.98 -1.02 -23.64
CA CYS A 406 10.71 -0.43 -24.10
C CYS A 406 10.79 0.12 -25.52
N GLU A 407 11.71 1.06 -25.81
CA GLU A 407 11.81 1.66 -27.16
C GLU A 407 12.10 0.64 -28.26
N ALA A 408 12.88 -0.39 -27.95
CA ALA A 408 13.18 -1.47 -28.88
C ALA A 408 11.99 -2.41 -29.11
N GLY A 409 11.21 -2.67 -28.05
CA GLY A 409 10.03 -3.53 -28.09
C GLY A 409 8.84 -2.84 -28.77
N GLU A 410 8.65 -1.56 -28.50
CA GLU A 410 7.53 -0.76 -28.99
C GLU A 410 7.82 -0.08 -30.35
N ALA A 411 9.08 -0.03 -30.76
CA ALA A 411 9.53 0.57 -32.02
C ALA A 411 9.13 2.05 -32.20
N PHE A 412 9.00 2.79 -31.10
CA PHE A 412 8.85 4.25 -31.09
C PHE A 412 9.75 4.89 -30.03
N TRP A 413 10.00 6.18 -30.20
CA TRP A 413 10.75 7.00 -29.24
C TRP A 413 9.86 7.36 -28.06
N THR A 414 10.36 7.19 -26.83
CA THR A 414 9.59 7.54 -25.64
C THR A 414 9.29 9.03 -25.60
N THR A 415 8.01 9.39 -25.54
CA THR A 415 7.53 10.76 -25.32
C THR A 415 6.83 10.81 -23.98
N LEU A 416 7.20 11.79 -23.15
CA LEU A 416 6.65 11.96 -21.81
C LEU A 416 5.68 13.12 -21.79
N ASP A 417 4.51 12.89 -21.23
CA ASP A 417 3.56 13.95 -20.92
C ASP A 417 3.75 14.49 -19.49
N LYS A 418 2.94 15.50 -19.13
CA LYS A 418 2.99 16.09 -17.78
C LYS A 418 2.64 15.07 -16.68
N GLY A 419 1.78 14.11 -16.97
CA GLY A 419 1.36 13.04 -16.07
C GLY A 419 2.46 12.02 -15.83
N ASP A 420 3.17 11.61 -16.88
CA ASP A 420 4.32 10.70 -16.79
C ASP A 420 5.42 11.30 -15.90
N VAL A 421 5.77 12.57 -16.14
CA VAL A 421 6.78 13.28 -15.33
C VAL A 421 6.31 13.39 -13.88
N PHE A 422 5.03 13.65 -13.66
CA PHE A 422 4.47 13.73 -12.31
C PHE A 422 4.54 12.37 -11.58
N LEU A 423 4.20 11.27 -12.24
CA LEU A 423 4.30 9.92 -11.66
C LEU A 423 5.73 9.55 -11.24
N GLN A 424 6.74 10.03 -11.98
CA GLN A 424 8.15 9.79 -11.62
C GLN A 424 8.58 10.51 -10.34
N GLU A 425 7.97 11.65 -10.04
CA GLU A 425 8.23 12.41 -8.81
C GLU A 425 7.33 11.95 -7.65
N HIS A 426 6.21 11.29 -7.96
CA HIS A 426 5.16 10.89 -7.01
C HIS A 426 4.89 9.37 -7.04
N ASN A 427 5.90 8.57 -6.73
CA ASN A 427 5.79 7.11 -6.67
C ASN A 427 4.75 6.62 -5.65
N GLU A 428 4.40 7.45 -4.66
CA GLU A 428 3.33 7.17 -3.71
C GLU A 428 1.94 7.04 -4.35
N LEU A 429 1.76 7.41 -5.63
CA LEU A 429 0.55 7.11 -6.40
C LEU A 429 0.42 5.62 -6.75
N GLY A 430 1.42 4.81 -6.42
CA GLY A 430 1.48 3.37 -6.58
C GLY A 430 1.67 2.92 -8.03
N LEU A 431 1.70 1.60 -8.22
CA LEU A 431 2.18 0.98 -9.45
C LEU A 431 1.08 0.26 -10.26
N SER A 432 1.38 -0.04 -11.53
CA SER A 432 0.60 -0.96 -12.38
C SER A 432 0.99 -2.41 -12.14
N THR A 433 0.12 -3.35 -12.53
CA THR A 433 0.46 -4.80 -12.53
C THR A 433 1.54 -5.18 -13.55
N TYR A 434 1.88 -4.25 -14.45
CA TYR A 434 2.97 -4.40 -15.41
C TYR A 434 4.31 -3.87 -14.90
N ASP A 435 4.32 -3.22 -13.74
CA ASP A 435 5.52 -2.71 -13.12
C ASP A 435 6.12 -3.73 -12.13
N HIS A 436 7.27 -3.37 -11.58
CA HIS A 436 7.90 -4.08 -10.48
C HIS A 436 7.93 -3.17 -9.26
N HIS A 437 7.72 -3.77 -8.08
CA HIS A 437 8.03 -3.15 -6.81
C HIS A 437 9.52 -2.74 -6.77
N SER A 438 9.87 -1.85 -5.86
CA SER A 438 11.22 -1.35 -5.63
C SER A 438 12.23 -2.46 -5.30
N ASP A 439 11.75 -3.64 -4.86
CA ASP A 439 12.54 -4.84 -4.60
C ASP A 439 12.73 -5.79 -5.82
N GLY A 440 12.15 -5.39 -6.96
CA GLY A 440 12.19 -6.09 -8.25
C GLY A 440 11.20 -7.24 -8.38
N SER A 441 10.27 -7.44 -7.44
CA SER A 441 9.18 -8.39 -7.59
C SER A 441 8.00 -7.79 -8.37
N GLY A 442 7.21 -8.62 -9.05
CA GLY A 442 6.08 -8.14 -9.85
C GLY A 442 4.90 -7.72 -8.99
N VAL A 443 4.24 -6.63 -9.39
CA VAL A 443 3.06 -6.07 -8.71
C VAL A 443 1.84 -6.95 -8.92
N ARG A 444 1.17 -7.35 -7.83
CA ARG A 444 0.02 -8.28 -7.89
C ARG A 444 -1.33 -7.60 -7.80
N TYR A 445 -1.38 -6.45 -7.14
CA TYR A 445 -2.61 -5.72 -6.87
C TYR A 445 -2.50 -4.32 -7.44
N ALA A 446 -3.56 -3.89 -8.12
CA ALA A 446 -3.76 -2.51 -8.51
C ALA A 446 -5.16 -2.10 -8.07
N SER A 447 -5.31 -0.84 -7.69
CA SER A 447 -6.55 -0.32 -7.15
C SER A 447 -7.02 0.92 -7.90
N ARG A 448 -8.35 1.12 -7.83
CA ARG A 448 -9.03 2.32 -8.29
C ARG A 448 -9.17 3.40 -7.22
N LEU A 449 -8.92 3.07 -5.95
CA LEU A 449 -9.11 3.97 -4.81
C LEU A 449 -7.89 4.89 -4.62
N ARG A 450 -7.42 5.45 -5.73
CA ARG A 450 -6.24 6.31 -5.83
C ARG A 450 -6.32 7.11 -7.12
N PRO A 451 -5.62 8.24 -7.25
CA PRO A 451 -5.54 8.94 -8.53
C PRO A 451 -4.87 8.07 -9.60
N VAL A 452 -5.55 7.89 -10.73
CA VAL A 452 -5.04 7.15 -11.89
C VAL A 452 -4.85 8.13 -13.05
N VAL A 453 -3.59 8.45 -13.34
CA VAL A 453 -3.19 9.52 -14.28
C VAL A 453 -3.54 9.18 -15.73
N ASN A 454 -3.54 7.90 -16.07
CA ASN A 454 -3.72 7.39 -17.43
C ASN A 454 -5.10 6.76 -17.69
N MET A 455 -6.13 7.11 -16.91
CA MET A 455 -7.50 6.60 -17.05
C MET A 455 -8.52 7.75 -17.12
N ALA A 456 -8.43 8.54 -18.20
CA ALA A 456 -9.24 9.73 -18.39
C ALA A 456 -9.34 10.15 -19.86
N ALA A 457 -10.22 11.11 -20.15
CA ALA A 457 -10.14 11.85 -21.41
C ALA A 457 -8.82 12.64 -21.46
N LYS A 458 -8.31 12.90 -22.67
CA LYS A 458 -7.05 13.64 -22.89
C LYS A 458 -5.80 12.99 -22.28
N THR A 459 -5.84 11.67 -22.11
CA THR A 459 -4.66 10.85 -21.80
C THR A 459 -4.12 10.21 -23.08
N PRO A 460 -2.88 9.68 -23.10
CA PRO A 460 -2.37 8.95 -24.26
C PRO A 460 -3.34 7.87 -24.78
N LEU A 461 -3.29 7.60 -26.08
CA LEU A 461 -4.19 6.68 -26.78
C LEU A 461 -3.94 5.21 -26.37
N TRP A 462 -4.51 4.82 -25.24
CA TRP A 462 -4.50 3.46 -24.72
C TRP A 462 -5.72 3.24 -23.81
N SER A 463 -6.13 1.98 -23.63
CA SER A 463 -7.12 1.61 -22.61
C SER A 463 -8.43 2.42 -22.71
N PHE A 464 -8.75 3.24 -21.70
CA PHE A 464 -9.95 4.10 -21.68
C PHE A 464 -10.07 5.00 -22.92
N ASN A 465 -8.99 5.68 -23.31
CA ASN A 465 -9.04 6.63 -24.43
C ASN A 465 -9.37 5.87 -25.75
N ALA A 466 -8.68 4.76 -25.99
CA ALA A 466 -8.94 3.91 -27.16
C ALA A 466 -10.37 3.34 -27.17
N ASP A 467 -10.88 2.90 -26.01
CA ASP A 467 -12.26 2.42 -25.87
C ASP A 467 -13.29 3.53 -26.17
N SER A 468 -12.97 4.79 -25.87
CA SER A 468 -13.84 5.93 -26.14
C SER A 468 -14.06 6.20 -27.65
N HIS A 469 -13.18 5.72 -28.53
CA HIS A 469 -13.39 5.79 -29.99
C HIS A 469 -14.64 5.03 -30.42
N ILE A 470 -14.93 3.90 -29.78
CA ILE A 470 -16.14 3.10 -30.04
C ILE A 470 -17.38 3.90 -29.66
N LEU A 471 -17.35 4.57 -28.51
CA LEU A 471 -18.44 5.41 -28.02
C LEU A 471 -18.69 6.63 -28.91
N GLY A 472 -17.61 7.28 -29.36
CA GLY A 472 -17.67 8.37 -30.33
C GLY A 472 -18.28 7.92 -31.65
N TRP A 473 -17.89 6.75 -32.16
CA TRP A 473 -18.48 6.16 -33.37
C TRP A 473 -19.97 5.84 -33.19
N LEU A 474 -20.37 5.24 -32.07
CA LEU A 474 -21.79 4.96 -31.77
C LEU A 474 -22.61 6.25 -31.72
N HIS A 475 -22.08 7.30 -31.09
CA HIS A 475 -22.72 8.62 -31.02
C HIS A 475 -22.92 9.23 -32.42
N GLU A 476 -21.87 9.25 -33.26
CA GLU A 476 -21.94 9.78 -34.63
C GLU A 476 -22.93 9.00 -35.52
N LYS A 477 -23.13 7.70 -35.25
CA LYS A 477 -24.13 6.87 -35.96
C LYS A 477 -25.53 6.94 -35.37
N GLY A 478 -25.74 7.68 -34.28
CA GLY A 478 -27.02 7.75 -33.58
C GLY A 478 -27.47 6.39 -33.02
N ILE A 479 -26.51 5.54 -32.65
CA ILE A 479 -26.79 4.22 -32.08
C ILE A 479 -26.86 4.37 -30.56
N GLU A 480 -28.04 4.13 -30.00
CA GLU A 480 -28.25 4.11 -28.55
C GLU A 480 -27.57 2.91 -27.89
N TYR A 481 -26.93 3.13 -26.73
CA TYR A 481 -26.22 2.13 -25.95
C TYR A 481 -26.37 2.39 -24.44
N ASP A 482 -26.28 1.30 -23.67
CA ASP A 482 -26.01 1.30 -22.23
C ASP A 482 -24.52 1.00 -22.00
N VAL A 483 -23.99 1.37 -20.83
CA VAL A 483 -22.60 1.14 -20.39
C VAL A 483 -22.58 0.25 -19.15
#